data_AF-A0A6S7JRJ7-F1
#
_entry.id   AF-A0A6S7JRJ7-F1
#
_cell.length_a   1.000
_cell.length_b   1.000
_cell.length_c   1.000
_cell.angle_alpha   90.00
_cell.angle_beta   90.00
_cell.angle_gamma   90.00
#
_symmetry.space_group_name_H-M   'P 1'
#
loop_
_entity.id
_entity.type
_entity.pdbx_description
1 polymer ?
#
loop_
_entity_poly.entity_id
_entity_poly.type
_entity_poly.pdbx_seq_one_letter_code
_entity_poly.pdbx_strand_id
1 'polypeptide(L)'
;MAEEVDFNKLPLEERVQHKVWKARVSGYEGCVKHFKTIDDENSNEFSKYVSLLKKFVVDSNAVAQEKGLDAVLTFVECASPTISGRY
;
A
#
# COMPACT_ATOMS: atom_id res chain seq x y z
N MET A 1 -22.52 16.10 -3.99
CA MET A 1 -22.03 15.39 -2.79
C MET A 1 -21.13 14.26 -3.26
N ALA A 2 -19.82 14.42 -3.16
CA ALA A 2 -18.93 13.28 -3.29
C ALA A 2 -19.06 12.55 -1.96
N GLU A 3 -19.92 11.52 -1.92
CA GLU A 3 -20.05 10.66 -0.76
C GLU A 3 -18.65 10.19 -0.39
N GLU A 4 -18.19 10.61 0.78
CA GLU A 4 -17.00 10.13 1.44
C GLU A 4 -17.29 8.69 1.82
N VAL A 5 -17.29 7.80 0.83
CA VAL A 5 -17.49 6.38 1.08
C VAL A 5 -16.38 6.00 2.05
N ASP A 6 -16.75 5.65 3.27
CA ASP A 6 -15.84 5.18 4.31
C ASP A 6 -15.23 3.84 3.88
N PHE A 7 -14.28 3.91 2.96
CA PHE A 7 -13.44 2.79 2.56
C PHE A 7 -12.66 2.26 3.77
N ASN A 8 -12.61 3.03 4.87
CA ASN A 8 -12.15 2.63 6.20
C ASN A 8 -12.79 1.36 6.77
N LYS A 9 -13.96 0.94 6.26
CA LYS A 9 -14.59 -0.33 6.65
C LYS A 9 -14.00 -1.56 5.96
N LEU A 10 -13.34 -1.38 4.82
CA LEU A 10 -12.73 -2.47 4.06
C LEU A 10 -11.30 -2.74 4.56
N PRO A 11 -10.77 -3.96 4.46
CA PRO A 11 -9.36 -4.22 4.73
C PRO A 11 -8.47 -3.50 3.70
N LEU A 12 -7.23 -3.15 4.08
CA LEU A 12 -6.29 -2.42 3.21
C LEU A 12 -6.08 -3.12 1.87
N GLU A 13 -5.97 -4.44 1.89
CA GLU A 13 -5.79 -5.30 0.71
C GLU A 13 -6.93 -5.17 -0.31
N GLU A 14 -8.16 -4.97 0.15
CA GLU A 14 -9.31 -4.75 -0.72
C GLU A 14 -9.37 -3.30 -1.21
N ARG A 15 -9.02 -2.32 -0.36
CA ARG A 15 -8.99 -0.91 -0.77
C ARG A 15 -8.02 -0.67 -1.92
N VAL A 16 -6.82 -1.26 -1.85
CA VAL A 16 -5.77 -1.09 -2.87
C VAL A 16 -6.07 -1.80 -4.19
N GLN A 17 -7.02 -2.73 -4.20
CA GLN A 17 -7.51 -3.40 -5.42
C GLN A 17 -8.89 -2.89 -5.85
N HIS A 18 -9.43 -1.89 -5.17
CA HIS A 18 -10.78 -1.41 -5.42
C HIS A 18 -10.89 -0.71 -6.77
N LYS A 19 -12.02 -0.89 -7.47
CA LYS A 19 -12.26 -0.29 -8.79
C LYS A 19 -12.14 1.25 -8.77
N VAL A 20 -12.58 1.86 -7.67
CA VAL A 20 -12.52 3.33 -7.46
C VAL A 20 -11.10 3.75 -7.06
N TRP A 21 -10.49 4.64 -7.84
CA TRP A 21 -9.14 5.15 -7.57
C TRP A 21 -9.02 5.89 -6.22
N LYS A 22 -10.08 6.57 -5.76
CA LYS A 22 -10.11 7.22 -4.43
C LYS A 22 -9.97 6.21 -3.28
N ALA A 23 -10.58 5.03 -3.43
CA ALA A 23 -10.44 3.95 -2.47
C ALA A 23 -9.01 3.39 -2.47
N ARG A 24 -8.41 3.26 -3.65
CA ARG A 24 -7.00 2.85 -3.81
C ARG A 24 -6.05 3.81 -3.12
N VAL A 25 -6.23 5.12 -3.34
CA VAL A 25 -5.48 6.18 -2.64
C VAL A 25 -5.59 6.02 -1.12
N SER A 26 -6.81 5.89 -0.59
CA SER A 26 -7.02 5.65 0.85
C SER A 26 -6.36 4.36 1.34
N GLY A 27 -6.38 3.30 0.53
CA GLY A 27 -5.67 2.05 0.80
C GLY A 27 -4.15 2.25 0.87
N TYR A 28 -3.56 2.96 -0.08
CA TYR A 28 -2.12 3.23 -0.11
C TYR A 28 -1.67 4.06 1.10
N GLU A 29 -2.41 5.11 1.45
CA GLU A 29 -2.11 5.92 2.64
C GLU A 29 -2.23 5.10 3.94
N GLY A 30 -3.17 4.16 3.98
CA GLY A 30 -3.26 3.20 5.07
C GLY A 30 -2.10 2.20 5.09
N CYS A 31 -1.66 1.70 3.93
CA CYS A 31 -0.49 0.83 3.83
C CYS A 31 0.79 1.52 4.30
N VAL A 32 1.03 2.78 3.93
CA VAL A 32 2.18 3.58 4.42
C VAL A 32 2.21 3.59 5.95
N LYS A 33 1.07 3.90 6.59
CA LYS A 33 0.98 3.90 8.04
C LYS A 33 1.20 2.51 8.62
N HIS A 34 0.57 1.49 8.02
CA HIS A 34 0.72 0.09 8.45
C HIS A 34 2.18 -0.33 8.44
N PHE A 35 2.89 -0.13 7.32
CA PHE A 35 4.31 -0.45 7.16
C PHE A 35 5.19 0.27 8.18
N LYS A 36 4.92 1.54 8.48
CA LYS A 36 5.64 2.29 9.53
C LYS A 36 5.35 1.80 10.95
N THR A 37 4.23 1.12 11.16
CA THR A 37 3.84 0.58 12.48
C THR A 37 4.37 -0.84 12.69
N ILE A 38 4.76 -1.54 11.62
CA ILE A 38 5.40 -2.84 11.71
C ILE A 38 6.84 -2.61 12.22
N ASP A 39 7.05 -2.90 13.50
CA ASP A 39 8.37 -2.83 14.16
C ASP A 39 9.25 -4.05 13.82
N ASP A 40 8.60 -5.18 13.50
CA ASP A 40 9.29 -6.41 13.09
C ASP A 40 9.53 -6.43 11.57
N GLU A 41 10.74 -6.05 11.17
CA GLU A 41 11.18 -6.02 9.77
C GLU A 41 11.10 -7.39 9.06
N ASN A 42 10.99 -8.49 9.81
CA ASN A 42 10.82 -9.87 9.31
C ASN A 42 9.35 -10.33 9.29
N SER A 43 8.40 -9.45 9.60
CA SER A 43 7.00 -9.83 9.64
C SER A 43 6.56 -10.33 8.26
N ASN A 44 6.01 -11.54 8.23
CA ASN A 44 5.44 -12.17 7.04
C ASN A 44 4.26 -11.35 6.46
N GLU A 45 3.82 -10.30 7.13
CA GLU A 45 2.92 -9.30 6.60
C GLU A 45 3.51 -8.58 5.38
N PHE A 46 4.77 -8.16 5.40
CA PHE A 46 5.39 -7.48 4.26
C PHE A 46 5.34 -8.35 2.99
N SER A 47 5.61 -9.65 3.12
CA SER A 47 5.53 -10.62 2.02
C SER A 47 4.14 -10.67 1.34
N LYS A 48 3.05 -10.41 2.07
CA LYS A 48 1.70 -10.34 1.48
C LYS A 48 1.55 -9.13 0.57
N TYR A 49 2.17 -8.01 0.95
CA TYR A 49 2.11 -6.78 0.18
C TYR A 49 3.07 -6.75 -1.01
N VAL A 50 4.17 -7.52 -1.03
CA VAL A 50 5.11 -7.59 -2.17
C VAL A 50 4.40 -7.82 -3.51
N SER A 51 3.42 -8.73 -3.53
CA SER A 51 2.61 -9.01 -4.74
C SER A 51 1.69 -7.85 -5.13
N LEU A 52 1.26 -7.07 -4.14
CA LEU A 52 0.40 -5.90 -4.31
C LEU A 52 1.19 -4.67 -4.78
N LEU A 53 2.42 -4.46 -4.29
CA LEU A 53 3.27 -3.32 -4.66
C LEU A 53 3.49 -3.20 -6.17
N LYS A 54 3.60 -4.35 -6.87
CA LYS A 54 3.68 -4.37 -8.34
C LYS A 54 2.46 -3.72 -8.99
N LYS A 55 1.27 -3.86 -8.39
CA LYS A 55 0.03 -3.22 -8.86
C LYS A 55 -0.01 -1.73 -8.54
N PHE A 56 0.70 -1.28 -7.50
CA PHE A 56 0.69 0.11 -7.05
C PHE A 56 1.47 0.99 -8.05
N VAL A 57 2.61 0.49 -8.53
CA VAL A 57 3.46 1.21 -9.50
C VAL A 57 2.89 1.21 -10.92
N VAL A 58 2.04 0.25 -11.27
CA VAL A 58 1.35 0.16 -12.57
C VAL A 58 -0.10 0.65 -12.51
N ASP A 59 -0.47 1.41 -11.47
CA ASP A 59 -1.82 1.94 -11.36
C ASP A 59 -2.14 2.88 -12.55
N SER A 60 -3.30 2.71 -13.17
CA SER A 60 -3.71 3.49 -14.33
C SER A 60 -4.09 4.94 -14.01
N ASN A 61 -4.25 5.29 -12.73
CA ASN A 61 -4.56 6.65 -12.29
C ASN A 61 -3.32 7.30 -11.66
N ALA A 62 -2.91 8.46 -12.19
CA ALA A 62 -1.71 9.17 -11.71
C ALA A 62 -1.73 9.46 -10.20
N VAL A 63 -2.86 9.91 -9.65
CA VAL A 63 -2.96 10.25 -8.21
C VAL A 63 -2.82 9.01 -7.33
N ALA A 64 -3.45 7.91 -7.75
CA ALA A 64 -3.31 6.62 -7.07
C ALA A 64 -1.88 6.08 -7.20
N GLN A 65 -1.27 6.22 -8.38
CA GLN A 65 0.11 5.80 -8.64
C GLN A 65 1.13 6.57 -7.79
N GLU A 66 1.00 7.90 -7.67
CA GLU A 66 1.87 8.72 -6.81
C GLU A 66 1.81 8.26 -5.35
N LYS A 67 0.61 8.00 -4.83
CA LYS A 67 0.41 7.48 -3.46
C LYS A 67 0.88 6.04 -3.31
N GLY A 68 0.71 5.23 -4.36
CA GLY A 68 1.22 3.87 -4.43
C GLY A 68 2.74 3.82 -4.37
N LEU A 69 3.43 4.76 -5.02
CA LEU A 69 4.89 4.88 -4.97
C LEU A 69 5.39 5.25 -3.56
N ASP A 70 4.70 6.15 -2.87
CA ASP A 70 5.00 6.51 -1.48
C ASP A 70 4.88 5.29 -0.54
N ALA A 71 3.86 4.45 -0.77
CA ALA A 71 3.69 3.18 -0.06
C ALA A 71 4.80 2.16 -0.38
N VAL A 72 5.23 2.07 -1.63
CA VAL A 72 6.35 1.20 -2.05
C VAL A 72 7.67 1.67 -1.44
N LEU A 73 7.92 2.98 -1.41
CA LEU A 73 9.11 3.54 -0.80
C LEU A 73 9.16 3.21 0.69
N THR A 74 8.07 3.52 1.40
CA THR A 74 7.93 3.20 2.84
C THR A 74 8.11 1.70 3.09
N PHE A 75 7.53 0.86 2.23
CA PHE A 75 7.72 -0.59 2.32
C PHE A 75 9.20 -0.97 2.23
N VAL A 76 9.96 -0.42 1.28
CA VAL A 76 11.39 -0.73 1.12
C VAL A 76 12.23 -0.18 2.28
N GLU A 77 11.79 0.92 2.91
CA GLU A 77 12.42 1.49 4.09
C GLU A 77 12.15 0.70 5.38
N CYS A 78 10.95 0.14 5.54
CA CYS A 78 10.56 -0.62 6.74
C CYS A 78 10.79 -2.14 6.62
N ALA A 79 10.65 -2.73 5.44
CA ALA A 79 10.84 -4.16 5.25
C ALA A 79 12.33 -4.53 5.24
N SER A 80 12.67 -5.64 5.88
CA SER A 80 14.05 -6.14 5.96
C SER A 80 14.68 -6.26 4.56
N PRO A 81 15.99 -6.01 4.40
CA PRO A 81 16.71 -6.13 3.12
C PRO A 81 16.44 -7.43 2.35
N THR A 82 16.22 -8.53 3.06
CA THR A 82 15.86 -9.83 2.47
C THR A 82 14.49 -9.82 1.79
N ILE A 83 13.51 -9.09 2.33
CA ILE A 83 12.14 -9.00 1.82
C ILE A 83 12.03 -7.90 0.76
N SER A 84 12.71 -6.78 0.97
CA SER A 84 12.74 -5.64 0.03
C SER A 84 13.70 -5.84 -1.15
N GLY A 85 14.60 -6.82 -1.08
CA GLY A 85 15.61 -7.10 -2.10
C GLY A 85 16.79 -6.12 -2.07
N ARG A 86 16.99 -5.38 -0.98
CA ARG A 86 18.20 -4.55 -0.75
C ARG A 86 19.36 -5.49 -0.41
N TYR A 87 20.19 -5.80 -1.40
CA TYR A 87 21.49 -6.47 -1.25
C TYR A 87 22.62 -5.47 -1.48
#